data_AF-A0A1G5PYW2-F1
#
_entry.id   AF-A0A1G5PYW2-F1
#
_cell.length_a   1.000
_cell.length_b   1.000
_cell.length_c   1.000
_cell.angle_alpha   90.00
_cell.angle_beta   90.00
_cell.angle_gamma   90.00
#
_symmetry.space_group_name_H-M   'P 1'
#
loop_
_entity.id
_entity.type
_entity.pdbx_description
1 polymer ?
#
loop_
_entity_poly.entity_id
_entity_poly.type
_entity_poly.pdbx_seq_one_letter_code
_entity_poly.pdbx_strand_id
1 'polypeptide(L)'
;MQWEFTPEEVAKGAVDYGLAEFRKGLEAEVKMNLGGDDEAFLQQSFDLIYDLCYWMATGREFADFAATLDDDTPLEIHVLQVIKEYMRDNITMLGAILQRLIMDGVENGMPTHEAIENAARQHAETVSGSLRP
;
A
#
# COMPACT_ATOMS: atom_id res chain seq x y z
N MET A 1 1.98 -5.52 11.03
CA MET A 1 1.53 -4.42 11.92
C MET A 1 0.37 -4.91 12.77
N GLN A 2 0.07 -4.28 13.92
CA GLN A 2 -1.16 -4.55 14.67
C GLN A 2 -1.89 -3.24 14.94
N TRP A 3 -3.16 -3.19 14.56
CA TRP A 3 -4.03 -2.03 14.79
C TRP A 3 -5.06 -2.36 15.86
N GLU A 4 -5.41 -1.38 16.68
CA GLU A 4 -6.49 -1.49 17.67
C GLU A 4 -7.88 -1.16 17.08
N PHE A 5 -7.93 -0.88 15.77
CA PHE A 5 -9.11 -0.54 15.00
C PHE A 5 -9.18 -1.38 13.73
N THR A 6 -10.33 -1.37 13.09
CA THR A 6 -10.64 -2.15 11.90
C THR A 6 -10.51 -1.34 10.61
N PRO A 7 -10.32 -2.00 9.44
CA PRO A 7 -10.40 -1.33 8.15
C PRO A 7 -11.75 -0.60 7.94
N GLU A 8 -12.84 -1.14 8.48
CA GLU A 8 -14.16 -0.51 8.38
C GLU A 8 -14.21 0.84 9.12
N GLU A 9 -13.60 0.93 10.30
CA GLU A 9 -13.49 2.19 11.06
C GLU A 9 -12.66 3.23 10.30
N VAL A 10 -11.59 2.82 9.63
CA VAL A 10 -10.79 3.70 8.75
C VAL A 10 -11.64 4.20 7.56
N ALA A 11 -12.31 3.29 6.85
CA ALA A 11 -13.12 3.65 5.68
C ALA A 11 -14.27 4.61 6.03
N LYS A 12 -14.82 4.49 7.25
CA LYS A 12 -15.86 5.37 7.79
C LYS A 12 -15.32 6.69 8.35
N GLY A 13 -14.01 6.87 8.44
CA GLY A 13 -13.38 8.06 9.04
C GLY A 13 -13.56 8.12 10.57
N ALA A 14 -13.79 6.98 11.23
CA ALA A 14 -13.92 6.91 12.68
C ALA A 14 -12.56 7.05 13.40
N VAL A 15 -11.47 6.80 12.68
CA VAL A 15 -10.08 6.97 13.14
C VAL A 15 -9.29 7.79 12.13
N ASP A 16 -8.37 8.61 12.61
CA ASP A 16 -7.44 9.38 11.79
C ASP A 16 -6.20 8.53 11.50
N TYR A 17 -6.34 7.62 10.53
CA TYR A 17 -5.27 6.73 10.09
C TYR A 17 -5.20 6.72 8.56
N GLY A 18 -4.08 7.22 8.03
CA GLY A 18 -3.92 7.48 6.61
C GLY A 18 -2.77 6.73 5.95
N LEU A 19 -2.52 7.12 4.71
CA LEU A 19 -1.52 6.47 3.85
C LEU A 19 -0.10 6.61 4.38
N ALA A 20 0.22 7.74 5.01
CA ALA A 20 1.55 8.02 5.55
C ALA A 20 1.89 7.11 6.73
N GLU A 21 0.97 6.98 7.70
CA GLU A 21 1.11 6.10 8.86
C GLU A 21 1.23 4.64 8.42
N PHE A 22 0.39 4.23 7.46
CA PHE A 22 0.43 2.88 6.89
C PHE A 22 1.77 2.57 6.24
N ARG A 23 2.28 3.46 5.37
CA ARG A 23 3.57 3.27 4.70
C ARG A 23 4.71 3.13 5.70
N LYS A 24 4.76 4.00 6.69
CA LYS A 24 5.79 3.96 7.75
C LYS A 24 5.75 2.66 8.54
N GLY A 25 4.56 2.19 8.91
CA GLY A 25 4.41 0.94 9.64
C GLY A 25 4.79 -0.28 8.79
N LEU A 26 4.40 -0.29 7.50
CA LEU A 26 4.75 -1.36 6.58
C LEU A 26 6.26 -1.42 6.33
N GLU A 27 6.90 -0.26 6.14
CA GLU A 27 8.36 -0.17 5.99
C GLU A 27 9.09 -0.76 7.20
N ALA A 28 8.65 -0.41 8.41
CA ALA A 28 9.21 -0.96 9.64
C ALA A 28 9.01 -2.48 9.73
N GLU A 29 7.84 -2.99 9.35
CA GLU A 29 7.55 -4.42 9.29
C GLU A 29 8.42 -5.17 8.27
N VAL A 30 8.62 -4.60 7.08
CA VAL A 30 9.50 -5.16 6.05
C VAL A 30 10.94 -5.22 6.55
N LYS A 31 11.46 -4.13 7.15
CA LYS A 31 12.80 -4.07 7.74
C LYS A 31 13.00 -5.10 8.84
N MET A 32 12.01 -5.27 9.72
CA MET A 32 12.08 -6.25 10.82
C MET A 32 12.05 -7.71 10.32
N ASN A 33 11.32 -8.01 9.25
CA ASN A 33 11.14 -9.38 8.76
C ASN A 33 12.23 -9.83 7.78
N LEU A 34 12.65 -8.98 6.84
CA LEU A 34 13.71 -9.33 5.88
C LEU A 34 15.09 -9.29 6.53
N GLY A 35 15.31 -8.39 7.49
CA GLY A 35 16.60 -8.19 8.13
C GLY A 35 17.70 -7.75 7.16
N GLY A 36 18.91 -7.55 7.69
CA GLY A 36 20.08 -7.16 6.92
C GLY A 36 20.43 -5.68 7.02
N ASP A 37 21.69 -5.38 6.69
CA ASP A 37 22.27 -4.03 6.78
C ASP A 37 22.27 -3.30 5.42
N ASP A 38 21.77 -3.94 4.35
CA ASP A 38 21.68 -3.35 3.01
C ASP A 38 20.41 -2.50 2.88
N GLU A 39 20.56 -1.19 3.13
CA GLU A 39 19.48 -0.21 3.03
C GLU A 39 18.87 -0.15 1.63
N ALA A 40 19.65 -0.35 0.56
CA ALA A 40 19.15 -0.28 -0.80
C ALA A 40 18.26 -1.48 -1.13
N PHE A 41 18.68 -2.68 -0.73
CA PHE A 41 17.87 -3.88 -0.85
C PHE A 41 16.56 -3.77 -0.06
N LEU A 42 16.64 -3.27 1.18
CA LEU A 42 15.45 -3.08 2.04
C LEU A 42 14.47 -2.07 1.44
N GLN A 43 14.96 -0.95 0.90
CA GLN A 43 14.13 0.04 0.25
C GLN A 43 13.44 -0.52 -1.00
N GLN A 44 14.19 -1.17 -1.90
CA GLN A 44 13.63 -1.78 -3.11
C GLN A 44 12.61 -2.88 -2.78
N SER A 45 12.88 -3.68 -1.74
CA SER A 45 11.96 -4.71 -1.27
C SER A 45 10.69 -4.10 -0.68
N PHE A 46 10.81 -3.02 0.10
CA PHE A 46 9.65 -2.29 0.61
C PHE A 46 8.80 -1.73 -0.52
N ASP A 47 9.41 -1.06 -1.50
CA ASP A 47 8.68 -0.47 -2.63
C ASP A 47 7.93 -1.55 -3.41
N LEU A 48 8.58 -2.68 -3.71
CA LEU A 48 7.96 -3.83 -4.38
C LEU A 48 6.80 -4.44 -3.58
N ILE A 49 6.97 -4.62 -2.27
CA ILE A 49 5.92 -5.18 -1.39
C ILE A 49 4.75 -4.21 -1.26
N TYR A 50 5.03 -2.90 -1.17
CA TYR A 50 4.01 -1.87 -1.14
C TYR A 50 3.22 -1.85 -2.45
N ASP A 51 3.90 -1.90 -3.60
CA ASP A 51 3.26 -1.94 -4.92
C ASP A 51 2.38 -3.18 -5.10
N LEU A 52 2.84 -4.34 -4.62
CA LEU A 52 2.02 -5.55 -4.54
C LEU A 52 0.76 -5.30 -3.70
N CYS A 53 0.91 -4.72 -2.50
CA CYS A 53 -0.23 -4.45 -1.63
C CYS A 53 -1.23 -3.49 -2.30
N TYR A 54 -0.74 -2.42 -2.90
CA TYR A 54 -1.56 -1.44 -3.62
C TYR A 54 -2.27 -2.07 -4.82
N TRP A 55 -1.56 -2.88 -5.60
CA TRP A 55 -2.13 -3.61 -6.74
C TRP A 55 -3.33 -4.46 -6.32
N MET A 56 -3.14 -5.30 -5.30
CA MET A 56 -4.18 -6.16 -4.77
C MET A 56 -5.32 -5.37 -4.12
N ALA A 57 -5.02 -4.27 -3.40
CA ALA A 57 -6.03 -3.43 -2.75
C ALA A 57 -6.97 -2.75 -3.74
N THR A 58 -6.48 -2.49 -4.96
CA THR A 58 -7.30 -1.97 -6.08
C THR A 58 -8.07 -3.05 -6.84
N GLY A 59 -8.09 -4.30 -6.34
CA GLY A 59 -8.87 -5.40 -6.90
C GLY A 59 -8.28 -6.04 -8.15
N ARG A 60 -6.98 -5.84 -8.41
CA ARG A 60 -6.27 -6.45 -9.55
C ARG A 60 -5.67 -7.80 -9.15
N GLU A 61 -5.44 -8.65 -10.14
CA GLU A 61 -4.96 -10.02 -9.94
C GLU A 61 -3.43 -10.09 -9.77
N PHE A 62 -2.96 -11.02 -8.94
CA PHE A 62 -1.52 -11.25 -8.71
C PHE A 62 -0.78 -11.66 -9.99
N ALA A 63 -1.43 -12.46 -10.84
CA ALA A 63 -0.81 -12.92 -12.09
C ALA A 63 -0.46 -11.73 -13.00
N ASP A 64 -1.32 -10.71 -13.03
CA ASP A 64 -1.07 -9.50 -13.81
C ASP A 64 0.06 -8.66 -13.20
N PHE A 65 0.15 -8.59 -11.86
CA PHE A 65 1.27 -7.94 -11.18
C PHE A 65 2.60 -8.65 -11.48
N ALA A 66 2.64 -9.98 -11.37
CA ALA A 66 3.84 -10.75 -11.64
C ALA A 66 4.33 -10.57 -13.08
N ALA A 67 3.42 -10.40 -14.04
CA ALA A 67 3.74 -10.15 -15.44
C ALA A 67 4.34 -8.75 -15.70
N THR A 68 4.25 -7.80 -14.76
CA THR A 68 4.89 -6.48 -14.89
C THR A 68 6.29 -6.42 -14.31
N LEU A 69 6.76 -7.48 -13.64
CA LEU A 69 8.07 -7.48 -12.97
C LEU A 69 9.18 -7.81 -13.96
N ASP A 70 10.29 -7.08 -13.84
CA ASP A 70 11.52 -7.38 -14.55
C ASP A 70 12.28 -8.56 -13.90
N ASP A 71 13.21 -9.16 -14.65
CA ASP A 71 14.03 -10.28 -14.18
C ASP A 71 14.93 -9.92 -12.97
N ASP A 72 15.30 -8.64 -12.82
CA ASP A 72 16.19 -8.13 -11.76
C ASP A 72 15.44 -7.64 -10.50
N THR A 73 14.21 -8.10 -10.28
CA THR A 73 13.41 -7.75 -9.09
C THR A 73 14.09 -8.25 -7.78
N PRO A 74 14.06 -7.48 -6.68
CA PRO A 74 14.76 -7.86 -5.44
C PRO A 74 14.19 -9.13 -4.78
N LEU A 75 12.94 -9.51 -5.10
CA LEU A 75 12.28 -10.68 -4.54
C LEU A 75 11.67 -11.53 -5.65
N GLU A 76 11.97 -12.82 -5.66
CA GLU A 76 11.43 -13.74 -6.64
C GLU A 76 9.89 -13.85 -6.57
N ILE A 77 9.24 -14.09 -7.71
CA ILE A 77 7.77 -14.18 -7.83
C ILE A 77 7.16 -15.19 -6.84
N HIS A 78 7.83 -16.34 -6.64
CA HIS A 78 7.34 -17.36 -5.72
C HIS A 78 7.37 -16.89 -4.24
N VAL A 79 8.33 -16.04 -3.88
CA VAL A 79 8.40 -15.37 -2.57
C VAL A 79 7.30 -14.32 -2.46
N LEU A 80 7.09 -13.52 -3.50
CA LEU A 80 6.03 -12.52 -3.55
C LEU A 80 4.64 -13.15 -3.39
N GLN A 81 4.43 -14.36 -3.92
CA GLN A 81 3.17 -15.08 -3.72
C GLN A 81 2.93 -15.43 -2.24
N VAL A 82 3.97 -15.83 -1.51
CA VAL A 82 3.88 -16.09 -0.06
C VAL A 82 3.66 -14.78 0.71
N ILE A 83 4.40 -13.73 0.35
CA ILE A 83 4.25 -12.40 0.95
C ILE A 83 2.82 -11.88 0.76
N LYS A 84 2.24 -12.01 -0.44
CA LYS A 84 0.85 -11.63 -0.71
C LYS A 84 -0.12 -12.26 0.29
N GLU A 85 0.06 -13.55 0.59
CA GLU A 85 -0.79 -14.27 1.54
C GLU A 85 -0.60 -13.79 2.99
N TYR A 86 0.63 -13.41 3.36
CA TYR A 86 0.96 -12.81 4.66
C TYR A 86 0.42 -11.38 4.79
N MET A 87 0.43 -10.62 3.69
CA MET A 87 0.04 -9.21 3.63
C MET A 87 -1.48 -9.01 3.46
N ARG A 88 -2.31 -10.05 3.60
CA ARG A 88 -3.78 -9.94 3.39
C ARG A 88 -4.43 -8.85 4.21
N ASP A 89 -4.04 -8.71 5.48
CA ASP A 89 -4.60 -7.68 6.35
C ASP A 89 -4.10 -6.29 5.94
N ASN A 90 -2.84 -6.19 5.51
CA ASN A 90 -2.24 -4.96 4.98
C ASN A 90 -2.93 -4.51 3.68
N ILE A 91 -3.20 -5.44 2.77
CA ILE A 91 -3.96 -5.21 1.52
C ILE A 91 -5.35 -4.68 1.85
N THR A 92 -6.05 -5.33 2.79
CA THR A 92 -7.40 -4.93 3.20
C THR A 92 -7.40 -3.53 3.83
N MET A 93 -6.46 -3.26 4.72
CA MET A 93 -6.32 -1.95 5.36
C MET A 93 -6.00 -0.85 4.34
N LEU A 94 -5.10 -1.11 3.39
CA LEU A 94 -4.78 -0.16 2.33
C LEU A 94 -6.00 0.13 1.45
N GLY A 95 -6.81 -0.89 1.13
CA GLY A 95 -8.09 -0.70 0.43
C GLY A 95 -9.04 0.23 1.17
N ALA A 96 -9.15 0.09 2.50
CA ALA A 96 -9.96 0.99 3.32
C ALA A 96 -9.44 2.42 3.35
N ILE A 97 -8.11 2.62 3.41
CA ILE A 97 -7.50 3.95 3.33
C ILE A 97 -7.81 4.60 1.98
N LEU A 98 -7.66 3.87 0.88
CA LEU A 98 -7.99 4.38 -0.46
C LEU A 98 -9.47 4.71 -0.58
N GLN A 99 -10.35 3.87 -0.04
CA GLN A 99 -11.78 4.16 0.02
C GLN A 99 -12.06 5.43 0.82
N ARG A 100 -11.40 5.65 1.97
CA ARG A 100 -11.58 6.88 2.76
C ARG A 100 -11.16 8.11 1.96
N LEU A 101 -10.02 8.09 1.28
CA LEU A 101 -9.56 9.19 0.42
C LEU A 101 -10.57 9.53 -0.69
N ILE A 102 -11.20 8.52 -1.29
CA ILE A 102 -12.27 8.71 -2.28
C ILE A 102 -13.50 9.32 -1.61
N MET A 103 -13.91 8.79 -0.46
CA MET A 103 -15.08 9.27 0.28
C MET A 103 -14.90 10.70 0.76
N ASP A 104 -13.71 11.11 1.20
CA ASP A 104 -13.38 12.50 1.52
C ASP A 104 -13.67 13.43 0.34
N GLY A 105 -13.27 13.03 -0.87
CA GLY A 105 -13.57 13.80 -2.09
C GLY A 105 -15.07 13.92 -2.34
N VAL A 106 -15.80 12.81 -2.24
CA VAL A 106 -17.26 12.76 -2.45
C VAL A 106 -18.00 13.59 -1.42
N GLU A 107 -17.64 13.49 -0.14
CA GLU A 107 -18.24 14.27 0.95
C GLU A 107 -17.96 15.78 0.81
N ASN A 108 -16.85 16.15 0.18
CA ASN A 108 -16.52 17.53 -0.20
C ASN A 108 -17.16 17.98 -1.53
N GLY A 109 -18.06 17.18 -2.09
CA GLY A 109 -18.85 17.53 -3.28
C GLY A 109 -18.20 17.19 -4.62
N MET A 110 -17.10 16.45 -4.65
CA MET A 110 -16.53 15.94 -5.90
C MET A 110 -17.42 14.84 -6.49
N PRO A 111 -17.64 14.81 -7.82
CA PRO A 111 -18.17 13.62 -8.49
C PRO A 111 -17.27 12.41 -8.23
N THR A 112 -17.85 11.22 -8.13
CA THR A 112 -17.11 9.99 -7.78
C THR A 112 -15.90 9.72 -8.68
N HIS A 113 -16.02 9.95 -10.00
CA HIS A 113 -14.91 9.77 -10.93
C HIS A 113 -13.73 10.71 -10.61
N GLU A 114 -14.02 11.98 -10.35
CA GLU A 114 -13.00 12.96 -9.96
C GLU A 114 -12.41 12.65 -8.59
N ALA A 115 -13.20 12.14 -7.65
CA ALA A 115 -12.72 11.71 -6.34
C ALA A 115 -11.73 10.53 -6.43
N ILE A 116 -11.98 9.58 -7.35
CA ILE A 116 -11.05 8.48 -7.64
C ILE A 116 -9.73 9.00 -8.21
N GLU A 117 -9.79 9.88 -9.21
CA GLU A 117 -8.58 10.49 -9.80
C GLU A 117 -7.80 11.29 -8.76
N ASN A 118 -8.51 12.04 -7.90
CA ASN A 118 -7.91 12.79 -6.82
C ASN A 118 -7.24 11.89 -5.78
N ALA A 119 -7.87 10.77 -5.40
CA ALA A 119 -7.27 9.80 -4.48
C ALA A 119 -6.01 9.15 -5.08
N ALA A 120 -6.03 8.80 -6.38
CA ALA A 120 -4.87 8.29 -7.09
C ALA A 120 -3.70 9.30 -7.12
N ARG A 121 -4.01 10.60 -7.32
CA ARG A 121 -3.02 11.67 -7.24
C ARG A 121 -2.42 11.81 -5.84
N GLN A 122 -3.26 11.86 -4.80
CA GLN A 122 -2.80 11.95 -3.40
C GLN A 122 -1.92 10.75 -3.02
N HIS A 123 -2.28 9.55 -3.49
CA HIS A 123 -1.44 8.37 -3.35
C HIS A 123 -0.08 8.58 -4.02
N ALA A 124 -0.06 8.98 -5.30
CA ALA A 124 1.20 9.20 -6.03
C ALA A 124 2.09 10.26 -5.38
N GLU A 125 1.51 11.34 -4.86
CA GLU A 125 2.22 12.39 -4.12
C GLU A 125 2.83 11.86 -2.82
N THR A 126 2.11 11.02 -2.07
CA THR A 126 2.59 10.41 -0.84
C THR A 126 3.73 9.43 -1.10
N VAL A 127 3.60 8.58 -2.13
CA VAL A 127 4.65 7.63 -2.52
C VAL A 127 5.89 8.38 -3.01
N SER A 128 5.72 9.34 -3.93
CA SER A 128 6.84 10.12 -4.48
C SER A 128 7.49 11.05 -3.47
N GLY A 129 6.72 11.57 -2.51
CA GLY A 129 7.21 12.40 -1.40
C GLY A 129 8.00 11.62 -0.35
N SER A 130 7.79 10.30 -0.26
CA SER A 130 8.55 9.41 0.64
C SER A 130 9.92 9.00 0.08
N LEU A 131 10.19 9.25 -1.21
CA LEU A 131 11.43 8.88 -1.92
C LEU A 131 12.53 9.97 -1.86
N ARG A 132 12.44 10.95 -0.96
CA ARG A 132 13.51 11.97 -0.83
C ARG A 132 14.56 11.53 0.20
N PRO A 133 15.86 11.58 -0.16
CA PRO A 133 16.97 11.29 0.76
C PRO A 133 17.09 12.32 1.88
#